data_AF-A0A947MWF6-F1
#
_entry.id   AF-A0A947MWF6-F1
#
_cell.length_a   1.000
_cell.length_b   1.000
_cell.length_c   1.000
_cell.angle_alpha   90.00
_cell.angle_beta   90.00
_cell.angle_gamma   90.00
#
_symmetry.space_group_name_H-M   'P 1'
#
loop_
_entity.id
_entity.type
_entity.pdbx_description
1 polymer ?
#
loop_
_entity_poly.entity_id
_entity_poly.type
_entity_poly.pdbx_seq_one_letter_code
_entity_poly.pdbx_strand_id
1 'polypeptide(L)'
;MDDTHPNVNYSYSYDAAHRLVSVTDSRGNKTLSYDWSAGGLLNAITDSEGRQTSYLYDPVGRLMGITAPNGDTLAYQFDAGGRLLQRSMPNGVSARFAYNEDNSLRQVVNRDTASHILSQHDYAYDGVGQRASLAEVFDGTSLAQAYSYDELKRLTAVSASGAFTMNWAYAYDPLGNRTAMSVLSGNDKVLSTFQYDAASRCDVARINPLTPHPKVAAVHKAAQR
;
A
#
# COMPACT_ATOMS: atom_id res chain seq x y z
N MET A 1 -35.80 -3.32 27.76
CA MET A 1 -34.97 -2.99 26.58
C MET A 1 -35.77 -3.49 25.40
N ASP A 2 -36.37 -2.57 24.67
CA ASP A 2 -37.25 -2.83 23.54
C ASP A 2 -36.39 -2.96 22.29
N ASP A 3 -36.12 -4.20 21.89
CA ASP A 3 -35.35 -4.53 20.69
C ASP A 3 -36.26 -4.33 19.46
N THR A 4 -36.56 -3.06 19.16
CA THR A 4 -37.33 -2.63 17.97
C THR A 4 -36.46 -2.58 16.73
N HIS A 5 -35.63 -3.59 16.50
CA HIS A 5 -35.09 -3.84 15.18
C HIS A 5 -36.07 -4.76 14.45
N PRO A 6 -37.07 -4.21 13.72
CA PRO A 6 -37.96 -5.06 12.94
C PRO A 6 -37.10 -5.90 11.99
N ASN A 7 -37.29 -7.21 12.03
CA ASN A 7 -36.66 -8.13 11.08
C ASN A 7 -36.99 -7.65 9.66
N VAL A 8 -35.96 -7.18 8.95
CA VAL A 8 -36.05 -6.85 7.53
C VAL A 8 -35.78 -8.14 6.78
N ASN A 9 -36.80 -8.67 6.09
CA ASN A 9 -36.59 -9.76 5.15
C ASN A 9 -36.16 -9.18 3.80
N TYR A 10 -35.44 -9.95 3.00
CA TYR A 10 -35.04 -9.55 1.65
C TYR A 10 -35.63 -10.51 0.62
N SER A 11 -36.22 -9.97 -0.44
CA SER A 11 -36.61 -10.73 -1.62
C SER A 11 -35.58 -10.56 -2.73
N TYR A 12 -35.30 -11.64 -3.45
CA TYR A 12 -34.32 -11.70 -4.52
C TYR A 12 -35.02 -12.17 -5.79
N SER A 13 -34.76 -11.52 -6.91
CA SER A 13 -35.19 -11.98 -8.23
C SER A 13 -33.99 -12.27 -9.11
N TYR A 14 -34.15 -13.24 -10.02
CA TYR A 14 -33.09 -13.70 -10.90
C TYR A 14 -33.58 -13.75 -12.34
N ASP A 15 -32.67 -13.57 -13.30
CA ASP A 15 -32.96 -13.80 -14.72
C ASP A 15 -32.91 -15.31 -15.08
N ALA A 16 -33.17 -15.62 -16.35
CA ALA A 16 -33.14 -16.99 -16.86
C ALA A 16 -31.74 -17.64 -16.82
N ALA A 17 -30.68 -16.85 -16.66
CA ALA A 17 -29.32 -17.33 -16.46
C ALA A 17 -28.95 -17.43 -14.96
N HIS A 18 -29.95 -17.33 -14.06
CA HIS A 18 -29.80 -17.34 -12.61
C HIS A 18 -28.91 -16.22 -12.05
N ARG A 19 -28.81 -15.08 -12.75
CA ARG A 19 -28.12 -13.89 -12.26
C ARG A 19 -29.09 -12.99 -11.50
N LEU A 20 -28.62 -12.37 -10.42
CA LEU A 20 -29.42 -11.50 -9.57
C LEU A 20 -29.87 -10.25 -10.34
N VAL A 21 -31.16 -9.97 -10.41
CA VAL A 21 -31.74 -8.80 -11.11
C VAL A 21 -32.30 -7.77 -10.14
N SER A 22 -32.80 -8.20 -8.97
CA SER A 22 -33.29 -7.28 -7.96
C SER A 22 -33.13 -7.82 -6.54
N VAL A 23 -32.83 -6.92 -5.61
CA VAL A 23 -32.93 -7.14 -4.16
C VAL A 23 -33.85 -6.07 -3.60
N THR A 24 -34.92 -6.50 -2.92
CA THR A 24 -35.88 -5.57 -2.30
C THR A 24 -36.03 -5.91 -0.82
N ASP A 25 -35.99 -4.87 0.03
CA ASP A 25 -36.29 -5.03 1.45
C ASP A 25 -37.79 -5.32 1.67
N SER A 26 -38.15 -5.99 2.76
CA SER A 26 -39.54 -6.42 3.02
C SER A 26 -40.51 -5.27 3.26
N ARG A 27 -40.01 -4.04 3.33
CA ARG A 27 -40.80 -2.82 3.43
C ARG A 27 -41.07 -2.20 2.05
N GLY A 28 -40.47 -2.73 0.99
CA GLY A 28 -40.59 -2.25 -0.39
C GLY A 28 -39.92 -0.90 -0.65
N ASN A 29 -39.27 -0.32 0.36
CA ASN A 29 -38.78 1.06 0.31
C ASN A 29 -37.34 1.14 -0.21
N LYS A 30 -36.62 0.01 -0.24
CA LYS A 30 -35.25 -0.06 -0.74
C LYS A 30 -35.15 -1.21 -1.72
N THR A 31 -34.89 -0.87 -2.99
CA THR A 31 -34.68 -1.81 -4.08
C THR A 31 -33.37 -1.47 -4.78
N LEU A 32 -32.55 -2.49 -5.05
CA LEU A 32 -31.42 -2.40 -5.96
C LEU A 32 -31.73 -3.25 -7.18
N SER A 33 -31.66 -2.65 -8.36
CA SER A 33 -31.80 -3.32 -9.65
C SER A 33 -30.44 -3.51 -10.30
N TYR A 34 -30.22 -4.66 -10.93
CA TYR A 34 -28.95 -5.05 -11.54
C TYR A 34 -29.16 -5.33 -13.03
N ASP A 35 -28.44 -4.58 -13.85
CA ASP A 35 -28.48 -4.71 -15.31
C ASP A 35 -27.26 -5.50 -15.77
N TRP A 36 -27.45 -6.51 -16.61
CA TRP A 36 -26.37 -7.38 -17.08
C TRP A 36 -26.25 -7.36 -18.60
N SER A 37 -25.02 -7.47 -19.10
CA SER A 37 -24.74 -7.69 -20.52
C SER A 37 -25.07 -9.12 -20.95
N ALA A 38 -25.18 -9.34 -22.27
CA ALA A 38 -25.33 -10.67 -22.84
C ALA A 38 -24.17 -11.62 -22.49
N GLY A 39 -22.98 -11.07 -22.25
CA GLY A 39 -21.77 -11.83 -21.89
C GLY A 39 -21.61 -12.14 -20.41
N GLY A 40 -22.60 -11.81 -19.55
CA GLY A 40 -22.50 -12.11 -18.11
C GLY A 40 -21.89 -11.00 -17.25
N LEU A 41 -21.55 -9.85 -17.83
CA LEU A 41 -20.92 -8.73 -17.11
C LEU A 41 -21.98 -7.76 -16.58
N LEU A 42 -21.79 -7.21 -15.38
CA LEU A 42 -22.72 -6.27 -14.76
C LEU A 42 -22.60 -4.91 -15.43
N ASN A 43 -23.62 -4.43 -16.14
CA ASN A 43 -23.62 -3.12 -16.77
C ASN A 43 -23.89 -1.99 -15.77
N ALA A 44 -24.84 -2.19 -14.86
CA ALA A 44 -25.24 -1.14 -13.92
C ALA A 44 -25.93 -1.67 -12.67
N ILE A 45 -25.88 -0.88 -11.60
CA ILE A 45 -26.73 -1.02 -10.42
C ILE A 45 -27.51 0.28 -10.26
N THR A 46 -28.83 0.17 -10.10
CA THR A 46 -29.74 1.30 -9.90
C THR A 46 -30.44 1.18 -8.56
N ASP A 47 -30.39 2.22 -7.74
CA ASP A 47 -31.11 2.23 -6.46
C ASP A 47 -32.58 2.66 -6.60
N SER A 48 -33.31 2.66 -5.47
CA SER A 48 -34.73 3.01 -5.42
C SER A 48 -35.03 4.46 -5.78
N GLU A 49 -34.03 5.33 -5.80
CA GLU A 49 -34.15 6.74 -6.21
C GLU A 49 -33.81 6.93 -7.69
N GLY A 50 -33.51 5.84 -8.42
CA GLY A 50 -33.10 5.87 -9.81
C GLY A 50 -31.63 6.30 -10.00
N ARG A 51 -30.84 6.39 -8.91
CA ARG A 51 -29.42 6.71 -9.01
C ARG A 51 -28.66 5.49 -9.50
N GLN A 52 -28.01 5.63 -10.64
CA GLN A 52 -27.35 4.53 -11.35
C GLN A 52 -25.83 4.61 -11.24
N THR A 53 -25.19 3.49 -10.88
CA THR A 53 -23.75 3.29 -11.03
C THR A 53 -23.51 2.35 -12.20
N SER A 54 -22.72 2.77 -13.19
CA SER A 54 -22.47 2.02 -14.41
C SER A 54 -21.04 1.48 -14.45
N TYR A 55 -20.85 0.32 -15.07
CA TYR A 55 -19.58 -0.38 -15.20
C TYR A 55 -19.25 -0.61 -16.67
N LEU A 56 -18.03 -0.30 -17.06
CA LEU A 56 -17.52 -0.48 -18.42
C LEU A 56 -16.40 -1.52 -18.41
N TYR A 57 -16.39 -2.37 -19.42
CA TYR A 57 -15.39 -3.42 -19.59
C TYR A 57 -14.71 -3.34 -20.95
N ASP A 58 -13.49 -3.84 -21.04
CA ASP A 58 -12.80 -4.03 -22.31
C ASP A 58 -13.30 -5.30 -23.04
N PRO A 59 -12.86 -5.54 -24.29
CA PRO A 59 -13.31 -6.70 -25.07
C PRO A 59 -13.00 -8.08 -24.46
N VAL A 60 -12.08 -8.15 -23.48
CA VAL A 60 -11.73 -9.40 -22.78
C VAL A 60 -12.35 -9.47 -21.38
N GLY A 61 -13.27 -8.55 -21.04
CA GLY A 61 -14.06 -8.55 -19.81
C GLY A 61 -13.38 -7.93 -18.60
N ARG A 62 -12.28 -7.18 -18.77
CA ARG A 62 -11.61 -6.46 -17.67
C ARG A 62 -12.31 -5.12 -17.43
N LEU A 63 -12.53 -4.76 -16.16
CA LEU A 63 -13.19 -3.50 -15.79
C LEU A 63 -12.33 -2.30 -16.20
N MET A 64 -12.83 -1.50 -17.15
CA MET A 64 -12.23 -0.25 -17.64
C MET A 64 -12.75 0.99 -16.95
N GLY A 65 -13.96 0.96 -16.38
CA GLY A 65 -14.50 2.14 -15.74
C GLY A 65 -15.70 1.89 -14.84
N ILE A 66 -15.87 2.79 -13.87
CA ILE A 66 -17.05 2.89 -13.02
C ILE A 66 -17.50 4.36 -13.06
N THR A 67 -18.76 4.60 -13.39
CA THR A 67 -19.37 5.93 -13.35
C THR A 67 -20.43 5.95 -12.27
N ALA A 68 -20.24 6.82 -11.28
CA ALA A 68 -21.20 7.03 -10.20
C ALA A 68 -22.41 7.88 -10.67
N PRO A 69 -23.51 7.91 -9.90
CA PRO A 69 -24.72 8.63 -10.30
C PRO A 69 -24.54 10.14 -10.52
N ASN A 70 -23.54 10.74 -9.87
CA ASN A 70 -23.20 12.15 -10.02
C ASN A 70 -22.30 12.43 -11.25
N GLY A 71 -21.98 11.41 -12.06
CA GLY A 71 -21.11 11.50 -13.23
C GLY A 71 -19.62 11.28 -12.93
N ASP A 72 -19.22 11.21 -11.67
CA ASP A 72 -17.84 10.94 -11.28
C ASP A 72 -17.39 9.59 -11.83
N THR A 73 -16.26 9.59 -12.53
CA THR A 73 -15.78 8.38 -13.22
C THR A 73 -14.40 7.98 -12.73
N LEU A 74 -14.28 6.70 -12.33
CA LEU A 74 -13.03 6.00 -12.10
C LEU A 74 -12.71 5.20 -13.35
N ALA A 75 -11.51 5.35 -13.93
CA ALA A 75 -11.12 4.66 -15.15
C ALA A 75 -9.83 3.86 -14.97
N TYR A 76 -9.70 2.77 -15.71
CA TYR A 76 -8.57 1.85 -15.72
C TYR A 76 -8.12 1.57 -17.15
N GLN A 77 -6.80 1.48 -17.34
CA GLN A 77 -6.18 1.09 -18.60
C GLN A 77 -5.19 -0.03 -18.33
N PHE A 78 -5.15 -1.03 -19.21
CA PHE A 78 -4.30 -2.20 -19.08
C PHE A 78 -3.46 -2.41 -20.33
N ASP A 79 -2.32 -3.08 -20.19
CA ASP A 79 -1.59 -3.60 -21.32
C ASP A 79 -2.22 -4.90 -21.86
N ALA A 80 -1.64 -5.42 -22.94
CA ALA A 80 -2.08 -6.67 -23.56
C ALA A 80 -1.92 -7.90 -22.64
N GLY A 81 -1.01 -7.84 -21.67
CA GLY A 81 -0.71 -8.93 -20.73
C GLY A 81 -1.58 -8.94 -19.47
N GLY A 82 -2.51 -8.00 -19.30
CA GLY A 82 -3.34 -7.94 -18.09
C GLY A 82 -2.92 -6.89 -17.06
N ARG A 83 -1.77 -6.24 -17.24
CA ARG A 83 -1.19 -5.38 -16.19
C ARG A 83 -1.78 -3.98 -16.27
N LEU A 84 -2.12 -3.41 -15.12
CA LEU A 84 -2.71 -2.07 -15.02
C LEU A 84 -1.66 -1.03 -15.39
N LEU A 85 -1.89 -0.23 -16.43
CA LEU A 85 -1.01 0.86 -16.86
C LEU A 85 -1.39 2.19 -16.21
N GLN A 86 -2.70 2.44 -16.06
CA GLN A 86 -3.18 3.70 -15.52
C GLN A 86 -4.51 3.52 -14.78
N ARG A 87 -4.66 4.26 -13.67
CA ARG A 87 -5.92 4.51 -12.98
C ARG A 87 -6.18 6.01 -12.93
N SER A 88 -7.35 6.46 -13.35
CA SER A 88 -7.75 7.88 -13.30
C SER A 88 -8.93 8.05 -12.35
N MET A 89 -8.81 8.96 -11.38
CA MET A 89 -9.84 9.22 -10.37
C MET A 89 -10.73 10.41 -10.79
N PRO A 90 -11.96 10.52 -10.26
CA PRO A 90 -12.90 11.59 -10.63
C PRO A 90 -12.37 13.00 -10.34
N ASN A 91 -11.54 13.16 -9.31
CA ASN A 91 -10.88 14.43 -8.99
C ASN A 91 -9.75 14.80 -9.97
N GLY A 92 -9.56 14.02 -11.04
CA GLY A 92 -8.57 14.25 -12.09
C GLY A 92 -7.15 13.81 -11.75
N VAL A 93 -6.91 13.29 -10.55
CA VAL A 93 -5.62 12.66 -10.19
C VAL A 93 -5.51 11.31 -10.91
N SER A 94 -4.32 11.02 -11.44
CA SER A 94 -4.03 9.74 -12.09
C SER A 94 -2.85 9.03 -11.45
N ALA A 95 -2.93 7.70 -11.36
CA ALA A 95 -1.83 6.82 -11.00
C ALA A 95 -1.38 6.06 -12.25
N ARG A 96 -0.10 6.14 -12.61
CA ARG A 96 0.51 5.38 -13.71
C ARG A 96 1.49 4.35 -13.18
N PHE A 97 1.50 3.19 -13.82
CA PHE A 97 2.30 2.05 -13.41
C PHE A 97 3.20 1.63 -14.58
N ALA A 98 4.44 1.28 -14.26
CA ALA A 98 5.38 0.70 -15.21
C ALA A 98 5.96 -0.58 -14.62
N TYR A 99 6.22 -1.57 -15.47
CA TYR A 99 6.68 -2.88 -15.07
C TYR A 99 7.99 -3.22 -15.80
N ASN A 100 8.79 -4.07 -15.16
CA ASN A 100 9.93 -4.72 -15.79
C ASN A 100 9.46 -5.87 -16.71
N GLU A 101 10.39 -6.45 -17.46
CA GLU A 101 10.12 -7.58 -18.36
C GLU A 101 9.68 -8.84 -17.60
N ASP A 102 10.15 -9.02 -16.37
CA ASP A 102 9.76 -10.11 -15.47
C ASP A 102 8.41 -9.90 -14.76
N ASN A 103 7.67 -8.85 -15.17
CA ASN A 103 6.40 -8.41 -14.59
C ASN A 103 6.48 -7.80 -13.17
N SER A 104 7.68 -7.61 -12.61
CA SER A 104 7.82 -6.86 -11.36
C SER A 104 7.48 -5.37 -11.56
N LEU A 105 6.88 -4.76 -10.54
CA LEU A 105 6.46 -3.34 -10.59
C LEU A 105 7.69 -2.44 -10.52
N ARG A 106 8.01 -1.74 -11.60
CA ARG A 106 9.18 -0.85 -11.67
C ARG A 106 8.87 0.54 -11.13
N GLN A 107 7.68 1.06 -11.40
CA GLN A 107 7.37 2.45 -11.08
C GLN A 107 5.88 2.66 -10.80
N VAL A 108 5.58 3.52 -9.84
CA VAL A 108 4.25 4.11 -9.63
C VAL A 108 4.39 5.62 -9.56
N VAL A 109 3.61 6.35 -10.36
CA VAL A 109 3.59 7.81 -10.31
C VAL A 109 2.18 8.34 -10.25
N ASN A 110 1.88 9.10 -9.20
CA ASN A 110 0.63 9.82 -9.03
C ASN A 110 0.81 11.25 -9.51
N ARG A 111 -0.10 11.72 -10.37
CA ARG A 111 -0.09 13.08 -10.92
C ARG A 111 -1.40 13.79 -10.71
N ASP A 112 -1.34 15.10 -10.48
CA ASP A 112 -2.51 15.98 -10.50
C ASP A 112 -3.03 16.19 -11.95
N THR A 113 -4.06 17.01 -12.08
CA THR A 113 -4.67 17.38 -13.36
C THR A 113 -3.73 18.17 -14.29
N ALA A 114 -2.75 18.88 -13.73
CA ALA A 114 -1.72 19.60 -14.45
C ALA A 114 -0.47 18.75 -14.73
N SER A 115 -0.54 17.44 -14.47
CA SER A 115 0.56 16.47 -14.64
C SER A 115 1.76 16.66 -13.71
N HIS A 116 1.65 17.46 -12.66
CA HIS A 116 2.67 17.53 -11.62
C HIS A 116 2.71 16.23 -10.82
N ILE A 117 3.90 15.79 -10.44
CA ILE A 117 4.09 14.59 -9.62
C ILE A 117 3.68 14.91 -8.19
N LEU A 118 2.64 14.23 -7.71
CA LEU A 118 2.23 14.26 -6.30
C LEU A 118 3.06 13.25 -5.49
N SER A 119 3.28 12.08 -6.07
CA SER A 119 4.21 11.09 -5.55
C SER A 119 4.75 10.18 -6.65
N GLN A 120 5.98 9.73 -6.49
CA GLN A 120 6.64 8.76 -7.37
C GLN A 120 7.38 7.73 -6.52
N HIS A 121 7.29 6.46 -6.91
CA HIS A 121 8.03 5.37 -6.32
C HIS A 121 8.70 4.59 -7.46
N ASP A 122 10.01 4.47 -7.43
CA ASP A 122 10.83 3.70 -8.35
C ASP A 122 11.43 2.50 -7.62
N TYR A 123 11.12 1.29 -8.09
CA TYR A 123 11.52 0.05 -7.47
C TYR A 123 12.58 -0.66 -8.33
N ALA A 124 13.59 -1.20 -7.66
CA ALA A 124 14.47 -2.21 -8.24
C ALA A 124 14.45 -3.47 -7.39
N TYR A 125 14.64 -4.61 -8.03
CA TYR A 125 14.67 -5.92 -7.40
C TYR A 125 16.02 -6.59 -7.66
N ASP A 126 16.42 -7.48 -6.76
CA ASP A 126 17.53 -8.38 -6.98
C ASP A 126 17.13 -9.52 -7.94
N GLY A 127 18.11 -10.34 -8.34
CA GLY A 127 17.89 -11.44 -9.28
C GLY A 127 16.97 -12.56 -8.77
N VAL A 128 16.51 -12.51 -7.52
CA VAL A 128 15.55 -13.45 -6.93
C VAL A 128 14.23 -12.80 -6.53
N GLY A 129 13.99 -11.57 -6.98
CA GLY A 129 12.72 -10.84 -6.84
C GLY A 129 12.54 -10.10 -5.51
N GLN A 130 13.56 -9.98 -4.66
CA GLN A 130 13.48 -9.16 -3.44
C GLN A 130 13.77 -7.71 -3.79
N ARG A 131 13.08 -6.76 -3.17
CA ARG A 131 13.28 -5.33 -3.45
C ARG A 131 14.68 -4.90 -3.02
N ALA A 132 15.54 -4.56 -3.98
CA ALA A 132 16.91 -4.10 -3.76
C ALA A 132 16.96 -2.59 -3.46
N SER A 133 16.11 -1.80 -4.12
CA SER A 133 16.00 -0.36 -3.84
C SER A 133 14.59 0.19 -4.04
N LEU A 134 14.35 1.35 -3.41
CA LEU A 134 13.16 2.16 -3.55
C LEU A 134 13.58 3.63 -3.57
N ALA A 135 13.33 4.34 -4.66
CA ALA A 135 13.43 5.79 -4.72
C ALA A 135 12.02 6.39 -4.63
N GLU A 136 11.80 7.30 -3.69
CA GLU A 136 10.54 7.96 -3.46
C GLU A 136 10.70 9.45 -3.69
N VAL A 137 9.72 10.06 -4.36
CA VAL A 137 9.55 11.50 -4.44
C VAL A 137 8.16 11.83 -3.93
N PHE A 138 8.06 12.70 -2.93
CA PHE A 138 6.80 13.21 -2.42
C PHE A 138 6.93 14.72 -2.22
N ASP A 139 6.07 15.50 -2.88
CA ASP A 139 6.04 16.96 -2.74
C ASP A 139 7.43 17.61 -2.88
N GLY A 140 8.17 17.21 -3.92
CA GLY A 140 9.54 17.68 -4.20
C GLY A 140 10.65 17.12 -3.30
N THR A 141 10.31 16.39 -2.24
CA THR A 141 11.29 15.74 -1.36
C THR A 141 11.61 14.34 -1.88
N SER A 142 12.90 13.99 -1.94
CA SER A 142 13.35 12.66 -2.37
C SER A 142 13.91 11.84 -1.21
N LEU A 143 13.59 10.54 -1.20
CA LEU A 143 14.14 9.55 -0.28
C LEU A 143 14.57 8.32 -1.08
N ALA A 144 15.82 7.92 -0.99
CA ALA A 144 16.34 6.70 -1.61
C ALA A 144 16.62 5.66 -0.54
N GLN A 145 16.08 4.45 -0.72
CA GLN A 145 16.25 3.33 0.18
C GLN A 145 16.95 2.18 -0.54
N ALA A 146 17.94 1.56 0.09
CA ALA A 146 18.58 0.33 -0.36
C ALA A 146 18.38 -0.76 0.70
N TYR A 147 18.13 -1.99 0.26
CA TYR A 147 17.80 -3.12 1.11
C TYR A 147 18.81 -4.25 0.91
N SER A 148 19.12 -4.98 1.97
CA SER A 148 19.93 -6.19 1.91
C SER A 148 19.26 -7.32 2.66
N TYR A 149 19.44 -8.53 2.19
CA TYR A 149 18.81 -9.73 2.72
C TYR A 149 19.86 -10.82 2.96
N ASP A 150 19.58 -11.74 3.88
CA ASP A 150 20.34 -12.98 4.02
C ASP A 150 19.86 -14.06 3.05
N GLU A 151 20.50 -15.23 3.07
CA GLU A 151 20.15 -16.38 2.22
C GLU A 151 18.75 -16.94 2.50
N LEU A 152 18.19 -16.66 3.69
CA LEU A 152 16.82 -17.02 4.07
C LEU A 152 15.81 -15.93 3.67
N LYS A 153 16.24 -14.92 2.88
CA LYS A 153 15.44 -13.79 2.40
C LYS A 153 14.93 -12.88 3.52
N ARG A 154 15.62 -12.85 4.66
CA ARG A 154 15.30 -11.96 5.79
C ARG A 154 16.08 -10.66 5.64
N LEU A 155 15.42 -9.53 5.88
CA LEU A 155 16.01 -8.19 5.74
C LEU A 155 17.13 -7.98 6.77
N THR A 156 18.37 -7.85 6.32
CA THR A 156 19.55 -7.65 7.19
C THR A 156 19.98 -6.21 7.28
N ALA A 157 19.68 -5.38 6.28
CA ALA A 157 20.00 -3.96 6.32
C ALA A 157 19.05 -3.10 5.49
N VAL A 158 18.90 -1.84 5.93
CA VAL A 158 18.27 -0.76 5.17
C VAL A 158 19.16 0.46 5.23
N SER A 159 19.44 1.10 4.11
CA SER A 159 20.05 2.43 4.06
C SER A 159 19.02 3.38 3.46
N ALA A 160 18.57 4.38 4.20
CA ALA A 160 17.71 5.44 3.69
C ALA A 160 18.50 6.75 3.60
N SER A 161 18.45 7.39 2.44
CA SER A 161 19.16 8.63 2.14
C SER A 161 18.19 9.65 1.59
N GLY A 162 17.97 10.72 2.37
CA GLY A 162 17.20 11.89 1.97
C GLY A 162 17.96 13.15 2.39
N ALA A 163 17.35 13.98 3.24
CA ALA A 163 18.05 15.11 3.86
C ALA A 163 19.25 14.67 4.72
N PHE A 164 19.21 13.45 5.25
CA PHE A 164 20.28 12.79 5.98
C PHE A 164 20.28 11.30 5.62
N THR A 165 21.38 10.61 5.94
CA THR A 165 21.49 9.17 5.74
C THR A 165 21.31 8.45 7.07
N MET A 166 20.40 7.48 7.09
CA MET A 166 20.19 6.54 8.18
C MET A 166 20.46 5.13 7.69
N ASN A 167 21.19 4.35 8.49
CA ASN A 167 21.44 2.94 8.22
C ASN A 167 20.89 2.09 9.36
N TRP A 168 20.15 1.05 9.00
CA TRP A 168 19.68 0.02 9.89
C TRP A 168 20.36 -1.29 9.56
N ALA A 169 20.69 -2.07 10.60
CA ALA A 169 21.12 -3.45 10.46
C ALA A 169 20.36 -4.33 11.45
N TYR A 170 20.03 -5.54 11.05
CA TYR A 170 19.25 -6.50 11.81
C TYR A 170 19.98 -7.84 11.91
N ALA A 171 19.87 -8.48 13.07
CA ALA A 171 20.33 -9.85 13.28
C ALA A 171 19.16 -10.71 13.75
N TYR A 172 19.22 -11.98 13.40
CA TYR A 172 18.16 -12.95 13.68
C TYR A 172 18.74 -14.24 14.25
N ASP A 173 17.95 -14.93 15.06
CA ASP A 173 18.22 -16.32 15.42
C ASP A 173 17.79 -17.30 14.29
N PRO A 174 18.05 -18.62 14.42
CA PRO A 174 17.61 -19.60 13.43
C PRO A 174 16.08 -19.74 13.28
N LEU A 175 15.31 -19.35 14.30
CA LEU A 175 13.84 -19.37 14.27
C LEU A 175 13.25 -18.12 13.59
N GLY A 176 14.09 -17.14 13.26
CA GLY A 176 13.69 -15.89 12.63
C GLY A 176 13.32 -14.78 13.61
N ASN A 177 13.55 -14.97 14.91
CA ASN A 177 13.37 -13.89 15.89
C ASN A 177 14.50 -12.88 15.76
N ARG A 178 14.17 -11.59 15.76
CA ARG A 178 15.16 -10.51 15.61
C ARG A 178 15.93 -10.33 16.91
N THR A 179 17.19 -10.77 16.96
CA THR A 179 18.05 -10.68 18.16
C THR A 179 18.75 -9.34 18.31
N ALA A 180 18.93 -8.58 17.23
CA ALA A 180 19.50 -7.23 17.31
C ALA A 180 18.97 -6.30 16.22
N MET A 181 19.02 -5.00 16.51
CA MET A 181 18.78 -3.91 15.58
C MET A 181 19.76 -2.78 15.89
N SER A 182 20.58 -2.36 14.92
CA SER A 182 21.37 -1.13 15.06
C SER A 182 20.89 -0.05 14.13
N VAL A 183 20.83 1.19 14.61
CA VAL A 183 20.57 2.40 13.83
C VAL A 183 21.82 3.26 13.84
N LEU A 184 22.27 3.71 12.67
CA LEU A 184 23.39 4.63 12.50
C LEU A 184 22.90 5.88 11.76
N SER A 185 23.04 7.04 12.39
CA SER A 185 22.77 8.35 11.79
C SER A 185 24.02 9.21 11.91
N GLY A 186 24.71 9.45 10.79
CA GLY A 186 26.05 10.04 10.82
C GLY A 186 27.02 9.16 11.63
N ASN A 187 27.52 9.68 12.76
CA ASN A 187 28.40 8.92 13.66
C ASN A 187 27.65 8.27 14.83
N ASP A 188 26.39 8.61 15.06
CA ASP A 188 25.64 8.14 16.22
C ASP A 188 25.04 6.77 15.97
N LYS A 189 25.45 5.79 16.78
CA LYS A 189 24.99 4.41 16.69
C LYS A 189 24.19 4.03 17.93
N VAL A 190 22.96 3.57 17.72
CA VAL A 190 22.12 2.97 18.76
C VAL A 190 21.97 1.48 18.46
N LEU A 191 22.25 0.61 19.43
CA LEU A 191 22.05 -0.83 19.32
C LEU A 191 20.95 -1.28 20.29
N SER A 192 19.93 -1.93 19.75
CA SER A 192 18.94 -2.66 20.52
C SER A 192 19.20 -4.15 20.41
N THR A 193 19.12 -4.87 21.53
CA THR A 193 19.25 -6.34 21.57
C THR A 193 18.03 -6.96 22.23
N PHE A 194 17.64 -8.13 21.73
CA PHE A 194 16.43 -8.84 22.13
C PHE A 194 16.77 -10.29 22.48
N GLN A 195 16.15 -10.81 23.53
CA GLN A 195 16.21 -12.22 23.90
C GLN A 195 14.80 -12.79 23.98
N TYR A 196 14.67 -14.06 23.62
CA TYR A 196 13.40 -14.73 23.50
C TYR A 196 13.36 -16.00 24.34
N ASP A 197 12.19 -16.34 24.88
CA ASP A 197 11.95 -17.64 25.48
C ASP A 197 11.81 -18.75 24.42
N ALA A 198 11.65 -19.99 24.89
CA ALA A 198 11.45 -21.15 24.02
C ALA A 198 10.16 -21.11 23.18
N ALA A 199 9.23 -20.19 23.49
CA ALA A 199 7.99 -19.96 22.75
C ALA A 199 8.09 -18.73 21.81
N SER A 200 9.31 -18.21 21.57
CA SER A 200 9.57 -17.03 20.75
C SER A 200 8.90 -15.74 21.25
N ARG A 201 8.64 -15.64 22.56
CA ARG A 201 8.18 -14.40 23.20
C ARG A 201 9.40 -13.59 23.65
N CYS A 202 9.36 -12.28 23.42
CA CYS A 202 10.47 -11.40 23.79
C CYS A 202 10.49 -11.18 25.31
N ASP A 203 11.53 -11.70 25.97
CA ASP A 203 11.69 -11.64 27.42
C ASP A 203 12.54 -10.45 27.87
N VAL A 204 13.49 -10.02 27.04
CA VAL A 204 14.42 -8.92 27.35
C VAL A 204 14.60 -8.04 26.12
N ALA A 205 14.44 -6.73 26.30
CA ALA A 205 14.83 -5.72 25.33
C ALA A 205 15.80 -4.72 25.99
N ARG A 206 16.99 -4.54 25.41
CA ARG A 206 17.99 -3.58 25.89
C ARG A 206 18.32 -2.59 24.80
N ILE A 207 18.36 -1.31 25.13
CA ILE A 207 18.79 -0.24 24.24
C ILE A 207 20.13 0.29 24.77
N ASN A 208 21.17 0.12 23.97
CA ASN A 208 22.52 0.56 24.26
C ASN A 208 22.92 1.64 23.25
N PRO A 209 22.91 2.93 23.61
CA PRO A 209 23.60 3.94 22.82
C PRO A 209 25.10 3.58 22.80
N LEU A 210 25.68 3.43 21.60
CA LEU A 210 27.07 2.94 21.42
C LEU A 210 28.08 4.07 21.15
N THR A 211 27.68 5.34 21.16
CA THR A 211 28.62 6.46 21.10
C THR A 211 28.69 7.26 22.42
N PRO A 212 29.88 7.35 23.06
CA PRO A 212 30.27 8.51 23.84
C PRO A 212 30.80 9.59 22.90
N HIS A 213 30.34 10.84 23.03
CA HIS A 213 30.91 12.00 22.34
C HIS A 213 32.42 12.12 22.61
N PRO A 214 33.30 12.22 21.58
CA PRO A 214 34.66 12.72 21.76
C PRO A 214 34.73 14.15 21.22
N LYS A 215 34.20 15.13 21.98
CA LYS A 215 34.54 16.56 21.90
C LYS A 215 33.86 17.39 23.01
N VAL A 216 34.16 17.09 24.28
CA VAL A 216 34.30 18.11 25.33
C VAL A 216 35.43 17.66 26.27
N ALA A 217 36.66 17.70 25.77
CA ALA A 217 37.87 17.65 26.56
C ALA A 217 38.69 18.91 26.26
N ALA A 218 38.15 20.07 26.61
CA ALA A 218 38.86 21.33 26.87
C ALA A 218 37.83 22.39 27.31
N VAL A 219 38.15 23.14 28.37
CA VAL A 219 37.37 24.24 29.00
C VAL A 219 36.20 23.69 29.85
N HIS A 220 36.23 23.63 31.19
CA HIS A 220 36.78 24.55 32.18
C HIS A 220 37.52 23.82 33.32
N LYS A 221 38.80 24.15 33.47
CA LYS A 221 39.48 24.18 34.77
C LYS A 221 39.90 25.63 35.02
N ALA A 222 38.98 26.46 35.51
CA ALA A 222 39.24 27.75 36.17
C ALA A 222 37.92 28.43 36.56
N ALA A 223 37.41 28.12 37.76
CA ALA A 223 36.62 29.03 38.60
C ALA A 223 36.44 28.40 39.99
N GLN A 224 37.57 28.11 40.64
CA GLN A 224 37.66 28.06 42.09
C GLN A 224 38.87 28.92 42.47
N ARG A 225 38.62 30.22 42.54
CA ARG A 225 39.21 31.21 43.44
C ARG A 225 38.36 32.48 43.36
#